data_AF-A0A661VMX1-F1
#
_entry.id   AF-A0A661VMX1-F1
#
_cell.length_a   1.000
_cell.length_b   1.000
_cell.length_c   1.000
_cell.angle_alpha   90.00
_cell.angle_beta   90.00
_cell.angle_gamma   90.00
#
_symmetry.space_group_name_H-M   'P 1'
#
loop_
_entity.id
_entity.type
_entity.pdbx_description
1 polymer ?
#
loop_
_entity_poly.entity_id
_entity_poly.type
_entity_poly.pdbx_seq_one_letter_code
_entity_poly.pdbx_strand_id
1 'polypeptide(L)'
;MEAFLPELNEADLIILLSREEETLKRFCTSPLKEKMIIIREGKRGPLPDFCEDIRYVDVSLSLEETLYLTRFLDSVLFRVFIETPLKNKGTIVLLSDTPFKLVLQMRAEDVPLARTMKELSDKIDPGALEALFKIIFAIHREGREGKSIGTLFVVGDVESVLSYTQQLIINPYQGQPENLRKIQNP
;
A
#
# COMPACT_ATOMS: atom_id res chain seq x y z
N MET A 1 19.17 -3.11 1.37
CA MET A 1 20.17 -2.17 0.83
C MET A 1 21.44 -2.84 0.28
N GLU A 2 21.90 -4.00 0.78
CA GLU A 2 23.06 -4.69 0.19
C GLU A 2 22.85 -5.08 -1.29
N ALA A 3 21.60 -5.33 -1.69
CA ALA A 3 21.22 -5.65 -3.07
C ALA A 3 21.43 -4.50 -4.09
N PHE A 4 21.82 -3.29 -3.67
CA PHE A 4 21.89 -2.09 -4.52
C PHE A 4 23.28 -1.46 -4.63
N LEU A 5 24.23 -1.94 -3.81
CA LEU A 5 25.56 -1.35 -3.74
C LEU A 5 26.31 -1.36 -5.09
N PRO A 6 26.20 -2.41 -5.94
CA PRO A 6 26.87 -2.42 -7.23
C PRO A 6 26.36 -1.31 -8.16
N GLU A 7 25.04 -1.16 -8.30
CA GLU A 7 24.46 -0.16 -9.21
C GLU A 7 24.69 1.28 -8.75
N LEU A 8 24.77 1.51 -7.43
CA LEU A 8 25.06 2.84 -6.88
C LEU A 8 26.46 3.34 -7.23
N ASN A 9 27.45 2.45 -7.31
CA ASN A 9 28.83 2.84 -7.64
C ASN A 9 28.97 3.28 -9.12
N GLU A 10 28.24 2.61 -10.00
CA GLU A 10 28.23 2.88 -11.44
C GLU A 10 27.35 4.07 -11.84
N ALA A 11 26.43 4.50 -10.97
CA ALA A 11 25.54 5.63 -11.23
C ALA A 11 26.31 6.94 -11.47
N ASP A 12 25.83 7.75 -12.43
CA ASP A 12 26.32 9.11 -12.68
C ASP A 12 25.69 10.15 -11.74
N LEU A 13 24.46 9.87 -11.26
CA LEU A 13 23.69 10.72 -10.35
C LEU A 13 22.88 9.85 -9.38
N ILE A 14 22.97 10.16 -8.09
CA ILE A 14 22.19 9.53 -7.02
C ILE A 14 21.26 10.58 -6.44
N ILE A 15 19.96 10.30 -6.47
CA ILE A 15 18.93 11.16 -5.84
C ILE A 15 18.52 10.50 -4.53
N LEU A 16 18.84 11.14 -3.41
CA LEU A 16 18.50 10.64 -2.07
C LEU A 16 17.33 11.45 -1.50
N LEU A 17 16.18 10.81 -1.34
CA LEU A 17 15.04 11.33 -0.59
C LEU A 17 14.95 10.54 0.73
N SER A 18 15.36 11.13 1.84
CA SER A 18 15.26 10.50 3.15
C SER A 18 15.05 11.53 4.26
N ARG A 19 14.25 11.14 5.26
CA ARG A 19 14.07 11.90 6.51
C ARG A 19 14.83 11.29 7.68
N GLU A 20 15.47 10.13 7.48
CA GLU A 20 16.17 9.38 8.52
C GLU A 20 17.64 9.82 8.61
N GLU A 21 18.05 10.31 9.78
CA GLU A 21 19.39 10.86 10.01
C GLU A 21 20.49 9.80 9.82
N GLU A 22 20.26 8.56 10.22
CA GLU A 22 21.23 7.47 10.08
C GLU A 22 21.51 7.16 8.59
N THR A 23 20.47 7.11 7.78
CA THR A 23 20.59 6.94 6.32
C THR A 23 21.33 8.12 5.70
N LEU A 24 20.97 9.37 6.05
CA LEU A 24 21.67 10.56 5.57
C LEU A 24 23.15 10.53 5.95
N LYS A 25 23.47 10.26 7.22
CA LYS A 25 24.85 10.18 7.72
C LYS A 25 25.66 9.14 6.97
N ARG A 26 25.09 7.95 6.74
CA ARG A 26 25.76 6.88 5.99
C ARG A 26 26.12 7.28 4.56
N PHE A 27 25.20 7.94 3.83
CA PHE A 27 25.45 8.33 2.45
C PHE A 27 26.31 9.59 2.34
N CYS A 28 26.08 10.61 3.18
CA CYS A 28 26.85 11.85 3.19
C CYS A 28 28.33 11.64 3.53
N THR A 29 28.65 10.60 4.32
CA THR A 29 30.04 10.23 4.66
C THR A 29 30.67 9.22 3.69
N SER A 30 29.91 8.75 2.69
CA SER A 30 30.40 7.77 1.71
C SER A 30 31.08 8.43 0.50
N PRO A 31 31.90 7.68 -0.27
CA PRO A 31 32.45 8.17 -1.54
C PRO A 31 31.40 8.57 -2.57
N LEU A 32 30.15 8.11 -2.43
CA LEU A 32 29.04 8.43 -3.33
C LEU A 32 28.58 9.88 -3.23
N LYS A 33 28.98 10.62 -2.20
CA LYS A 33 28.52 11.99 -1.93
C LYS A 33 28.73 12.95 -3.11
N GLU A 34 29.79 12.75 -3.89
CA GLU A 34 30.14 13.63 -5.03
C GLU A 34 29.11 13.54 -6.18
N LYS A 35 28.47 12.39 -6.30
CA LYS A 35 27.43 12.11 -7.31
C LYS A 35 26.02 12.28 -6.76
N MET A 36 25.87 12.76 -5.51
CA MET A 36 24.58 12.76 -4.82
C MET A 36 23.90 14.14 -4.86
N ILE A 37 22.57 14.12 -4.99
CA ILE A 37 21.69 15.25 -4.70
C ILE A 37 20.68 14.80 -3.64
N ILE A 38 20.56 15.56 -2.57
CA ILE A 38 19.55 15.31 -1.54
C ILE A 38 18.28 16.06 -1.90
N ILE A 39 17.16 15.34 -2.04
CA ILE A 39 15.85 15.96 -2.12
C ILE A 39 15.27 16.03 -0.72
N ARG A 40 14.85 17.23 -0.29
CA ARG A 40 14.20 17.44 1.00
C ARG A 40 12.77 17.86 0.77
N GLU A 41 11.87 17.28 1.55
CA GLU A 41 10.46 17.64 1.50
C GLU A 41 10.18 18.82 2.43
N GLY A 42 9.80 19.96 1.85
CA GLY A 42 9.49 21.22 2.54
C GLY A 42 10.70 22.11 2.87
N LYS A 43 10.44 23.34 3.32
CA LYS A 43 11.48 24.28 3.79
C LYS A 43 11.90 23.93 5.21
N ARG A 44 12.97 23.15 5.35
CA ARG A 44 13.71 22.99 6.62
C ARG A 44 15.03 23.74 6.53
N GLY A 45 15.55 24.15 7.68
CA GLY A 45 16.77 24.96 7.84
C GLY A 45 18.04 24.33 7.24
N PRO A 46 19.24 24.66 7.74
CA PRO A 46 20.47 24.10 7.18
C PRO A 46 20.46 22.56 7.21
N LEU A 47 21.18 21.94 6.27
CA LEU A 47 21.46 20.52 6.34
C LEU A 47 22.24 20.21 7.64
N PRO A 48 22.16 18.98 8.17
CA PRO A 48 23.04 18.56 9.24
C PRO A 48 24.51 18.75 8.86
N ASP A 49 25.37 19.09 9.84
CA ASP A 49 26.79 19.41 9.64
C ASP A 49 27.54 18.35 8.82
N PHE A 50 27.17 17.07 8.98
CA PHE A 50 27.78 15.96 8.24
C PHE A 50 27.38 15.90 6.74
N CYS A 51 26.54 16.80 6.25
CA CYS A 51 26.14 16.95 4.85
C CYS A 51 26.41 18.36 4.29
N GLU A 52 27.26 19.19 4.92
CA GLU A 52 27.51 20.59 4.54
C GLU A 52 27.85 20.80 3.04
N ASP A 53 28.62 19.90 2.44
CA ASP A 53 29.12 20.03 1.06
C ASP A 53 28.22 19.37 -0.01
N ILE A 54 27.01 18.96 0.34
CA ILE A 54 26.14 18.18 -0.57
C ILE A 54 25.07 19.06 -1.19
N ARG A 55 24.93 18.98 -2.51
CA ARG A 55 23.86 19.65 -3.26
C ARG A 55 22.51 19.12 -2.79
N TYR A 56 21.58 20.03 -2.46
CA TYR A 56 20.22 19.66 -2.11
C TYR A 56 19.19 20.51 -2.82
N VAL A 57 17.99 19.95 -2.96
CA VAL A 57 16.82 20.61 -3.56
C VAL A 57 15.64 20.44 -2.61
N ASP A 58 15.01 21.56 -2.26
CA ASP A 58 13.77 21.55 -1.49
C ASP A 58 12.60 21.40 -2.45
N VAL A 59 11.79 20.36 -2.26
CA VAL A 59 10.57 20.11 -3.03
C VAL A 59 9.37 20.17 -2.10
N SER A 60 8.26 20.71 -2.60
CA SER A 60 6.96 20.62 -1.93
C SER A 60 6.16 19.57 -2.68
N LEU A 61 6.16 18.34 -2.19
CA LEU A 61 5.31 17.29 -2.76
C LEU A 61 3.86 17.59 -2.40
N SER A 62 3.03 17.79 -3.41
CA SER A 62 1.59 17.93 -3.25
C SER A 62 0.93 16.59 -2.90
N LEU A 63 -0.27 16.65 -2.30
CA LEU A 63 -1.11 15.47 -2.07
C LEU A 63 -1.41 14.73 -3.39
N GLU A 64 -1.53 15.45 -4.51
CA GLU A 64 -1.78 14.87 -5.84
C GLU A 64 -0.61 14.03 -6.36
N GLU A 65 0.63 14.47 -6.17
CA GLU A 65 1.83 13.71 -6.58
C GLU A 65 2.01 12.44 -5.74
N THR A 66 1.61 12.50 -4.47
CA THR A 66 1.61 11.34 -3.56
C THR A 66 0.54 10.30 -3.95
N LEU A 67 -0.58 10.76 -4.53
CA LEU A 67 -1.72 9.91 -4.94
C LEU A 67 -1.40 8.96 -6.11
N TYR A 68 -0.46 9.33 -7.00
CA TYR A 68 -0.12 8.48 -8.14
C TYR A 68 0.62 7.20 -7.71
N LEU A 69 1.69 7.34 -6.94
CA LEU A 69 2.48 6.21 -6.48
C LEU A 69 1.67 5.31 -5.55
N THR A 70 0.84 5.90 -4.69
CA THR A 70 -0.09 5.15 -3.84
C THR A 70 -1.09 4.35 -4.65
N ARG A 71 -1.71 4.91 -5.71
CA ARG A 71 -2.61 4.14 -6.60
C ARG A 71 -1.92 2.99 -7.33
N PHE A 72 -0.69 3.20 -7.79
CA PHE A 72 0.10 2.13 -8.42
C PHE A 72 0.40 1.02 -7.42
N LEU A 73 0.88 1.39 -6.23
CA LEU A 73 1.18 0.46 -5.16
C LEU A 73 -0.08 -0.27 -4.71
N ASP A 74 -1.18 0.44 -4.51
CA ASP A 74 -2.50 -0.13 -4.24
C ASP A 74 -2.84 -1.18 -5.29
N SER A 75 -2.74 -0.88 -6.58
CA SER A 75 -3.06 -1.82 -7.67
C SER A 75 -2.23 -3.12 -7.62
N VAL A 76 -0.94 -3.04 -7.29
CA VAL A 76 -0.06 -4.21 -7.23
C VAL A 76 -0.22 -4.96 -5.90
N LEU A 77 -0.16 -4.21 -4.79
CA LEU A 77 -0.27 -4.75 -3.45
C LEU A 77 -1.63 -5.41 -3.25
N PHE A 78 -2.74 -4.81 -3.68
CA PHE A 78 -4.08 -5.42 -3.59
C PHE A 78 -4.08 -6.84 -4.14
N ARG A 79 -3.51 -7.04 -5.32
CA ARG A 79 -3.46 -8.36 -5.95
C ARG A 79 -2.63 -9.35 -5.14
N VAL A 80 -1.48 -8.91 -4.62
CA VAL A 80 -0.65 -9.74 -3.74
C VAL A 80 -1.38 -10.09 -2.44
N PHE A 81 -2.06 -9.13 -1.80
CA PHE A 81 -2.78 -9.34 -0.54
C PHE A 81 -4.00 -10.27 -0.69
N ILE A 82 -4.66 -10.28 -1.86
CA ILE A 82 -5.76 -11.20 -2.15
C ILE A 82 -5.27 -12.64 -2.31
N GLU A 83 -4.20 -12.82 -3.09
CA GLU A 83 -3.69 -14.15 -3.46
C GLU A 83 -2.81 -14.75 -2.36
N THR A 84 -2.20 -13.90 -1.54
CA THR A 84 -1.33 -14.32 -0.45
C THR A 84 -1.66 -13.56 0.84
N PRO A 85 -2.18 -14.26 1.87
CA PRO A 85 -2.33 -13.66 3.19
C PRO A 85 -0.94 -13.37 3.76
N LEU A 86 -0.55 -12.10 3.74
CA LEU A 86 0.70 -11.65 4.34
C LEU A 86 0.63 -11.86 5.86
N LYS A 87 1.52 -12.70 6.40
CA LYS A 87 1.66 -12.88 7.85
C LYS A 87 2.25 -11.61 8.47
N ASN A 88 1.68 -11.21 9.61
CA ASN A 88 1.97 -9.94 10.28
C ASN A 88 3.46 -9.76 10.64
N LYS A 89 3.96 -8.55 10.32
CA LYS A 89 5.36 -8.06 10.43
C LYS A 89 6.29 -8.60 9.35
N GLY A 90 6.80 -7.67 8.53
CA GLY A 90 7.75 -8.02 7.50
C GLY A 90 8.04 -6.86 6.57
N THR A 91 9.15 -6.99 5.87
CA THR A 91 9.54 -6.10 4.78
C THR A 91 8.98 -6.67 3.48
N ILE A 92 8.16 -5.90 2.79
CA ILE A 92 7.73 -6.19 1.42
C ILE A 92 8.77 -5.59 0.49
N VAL A 93 9.31 -6.43 -0.40
CA VAL A 93 10.25 -6.00 -1.45
C VAL A 93 9.62 -6.29 -2.79
N LEU A 94 9.27 -5.25 -3.53
CA LEU A 94 8.81 -5.34 -4.91
C LEU A 94 10.02 -5.15 -5.83
N LEU A 95 10.26 -6.11 -6.72
CA LEU A 95 11.26 -6.04 -7.77
C LEU A 95 10.56 -5.94 -9.11
N SER A 96 10.96 -4.97 -9.93
CA SER A 96 10.46 -4.77 -11.29
C SER A 96 11.66 -4.52 -12.20
N ASP A 97 11.66 -5.15 -13.36
CA ASP A 97 12.62 -4.94 -14.44
C ASP A 97 12.03 -4.12 -15.60
N THR A 98 10.70 -3.99 -15.62
CA THR A 98 9.93 -3.33 -16.68
C THR A 98 8.74 -2.56 -16.09
N PRO A 99 8.45 -1.32 -16.55
CA PRO A 99 9.16 -0.57 -17.59
C PRO A 99 10.53 0.01 -17.15
N PHE A 100 10.85 -0.03 -15.85
CA PHE A 100 12.13 0.41 -15.30
C PHE A 100 12.64 -0.61 -14.28
N LYS A 101 13.97 -0.68 -14.11
CA LYS A 101 14.57 -1.43 -13.00
C LYS A 101 14.24 -0.71 -11.69
N LEU A 102 13.33 -1.26 -10.92
CA LEU A 102 12.79 -0.68 -9.70
C LEU A 102 12.83 -1.70 -8.58
N VAL A 103 13.28 -1.26 -7.41
CA VAL A 103 13.09 -2.01 -6.17
C VAL A 103 12.43 -1.10 -5.16
N LEU A 104 11.27 -1.52 -4.65
CA LEU A 104 10.57 -0.81 -3.59
C LEU A 104 10.60 -1.67 -2.33
N GLN A 105 11.16 -1.12 -1.26
CA GLN A 105 11.16 -1.71 0.06
C GLN A 105 10.18 -0.94 0.95
N MET A 106 9.24 -1.64 1.57
CA MET A 106 8.27 -1.05 2.50
C MET A 106 8.01 -1.98 3.67
N ARG A 107 7.61 -1.42 4.81
CA ARG A 107 7.11 -2.23 5.93
C ARG A 107 5.62 -2.46 5.73
N ALA A 108 5.17 -3.69 5.95
CA ALA A 108 3.74 -4.02 5.83
C ALA A 108 2.85 -3.10 6.69
N GLU A 109 3.31 -2.68 7.87
CA GLU A 109 2.58 -1.79 8.79
C GLU A 109 2.41 -0.34 8.30
N ASP A 110 3.23 0.09 7.34
CA ASP A 110 3.13 1.40 6.69
C ASP A 110 2.12 1.40 5.55
N VAL A 111 1.70 0.21 5.06
CA VAL A 111 0.70 0.06 4.01
C VAL A 111 -0.70 0.20 4.61
N PRO A 112 -1.52 1.20 4.20
CA PRO A 112 -2.84 1.43 4.79
C PRO A 112 -3.74 0.21 4.73
N LEU A 113 -3.77 -0.48 3.59
CA LEU A 113 -4.57 -1.70 3.43
C LEU A 113 -4.18 -2.79 4.44
N ALA A 114 -2.89 -3.07 4.58
CA ALA A 114 -2.41 -4.11 5.48
C ALA A 114 -2.80 -3.80 6.94
N ARG A 115 -2.75 -2.52 7.32
CA ARG A 115 -3.24 -2.04 8.61
C ARG A 115 -4.74 -2.29 8.78
N THR A 116 -5.55 -1.91 7.79
CA THR A 116 -7.00 -2.16 7.81
C THR A 116 -7.33 -3.65 7.88
N MET A 117 -6.65 -4.49 7.09
CA MET A 117 -6.82 -5.95 7.15
C MET A 117 -6.54 -6.50 8.53
N LYS A 118 -5.47 -6.03 9.18
CA LYS A 118 -5.14 -6.42 10.56
C LYS A 118 -6.23 -6.01 11.54
N GLU A 119 -6.62 -4.73 11.53
CA GLU A 119 -7.67 -4.22 12.43
C GLU A 119 -9.00 -4.96 12.30
N LEU A 120 -9.32 -5.42 11.08
CA LEU A 120 -10.52 -6.20 10.80
C LEU A 120 -10.36 -7.68 11.14
N SER A 121 -9.16 -8.26 11.00
CA SER A 121 -8.89 -9.67 11.32
C SER A 121 -9.07 -10.00 12.80
N ASP A 122 -8.93 -9.00 13.69
CA ASP A 122 -9.21 -9.14 15.12
C ASP A 122 -10.72 -9.17 15.43
N LYS A 123 -11.58 -8.82 14.46
CA LYS A 123 -13.03 -8.63 14.64
C LYS A 123 -13.89 -9.53 13.77
N ILE A 124 -13.36 -10.00 12.65
CA ILE A 124 -14.06 -10.75 11.61
C ILE A 124 -13.33 -12.06 11.39
N ASP A 125 -14.07 -13.15 11.23
CA ASP A 125 -13.52 -14.45 10.84
C ASP A 125 -12.57 -14.29 9.62
N PRO A 126 -11.33 -14.82 9.68
CA PRO A 126 -10.36 -14.63 8.61
C PRO A 126 -10.85 -15.08 7.23
N GLY A 127 -11.59 -16.20 7.16
CA GLY A 127 -12.13 -16.70 5.89
C GLY A 127 -13.24 -15.82 5.33
N ALA A 128 -14.11 -15.31 6.20
CA ALA A 128 -15.15 -14.34 5.81
C ALA A 128 -14.53 -13.01 5.37
N LEU A 129 -13.49 -12.54 6.05
CA LEU A 129 -12.77 -11.31 5.71
C LEU A 129 -12.05 -11.44 4.36
N GLU A 130 -11.38 -12.56 4.11
CA GLU A 130 -10.74 -12.85 2.82
C GLU A 130 -11.75 -12.85 1.68
N ALA A 131 -12.87 -13.56 1.84
CA ALA A 131 -13.93 -13.61 0.84
C ALA A 131 -14.57 -12.24 0.60
N LEU A 132 -14.78 -11.46 1.66
CA LEU A 132 -15.28 -10.09 1.57
C LEU A 132 -14.33 -9.19 0.77
N PHE A 133 -13.03 -9.23 1.07
CA PHE A 133 -12.03 -8.44 0.34
C PHE A 133 -11.96 -8.83 -1.14
N LYS A 134 -12.06 -10.12 -1.48
CA LYS A 134 -12.15 -10.57 -2.88
C LYS A 134 -13.29 -9.88 -3.64
N ILE A 135 -14.48 -9.80 -3.02
CA ILE A 135 -15.64 -9.11 -3.61
C ILE A 135 -15.40 -7.60 -3.70
N ILE A 136 -14.92 -6.96 -2.62
CA ILE A 136 -14.63 -5.52 -2.61
C ILE A 136 -13.67 -5.16 -3.75
N PHE A 137 -12.61 -5.94 -3.94
CA PHE A 137 -11.61 -5.67 -4.96
C PHE A 137 -12.09 -5.98 -6.37
N ALA A 138 -12.92 -7.01 -6.56
CA ALA A 138 -13.58 -7.25 -7.84
C ALA A 138 -14.43 -6.05 -8.24
N ILE A 139 -15.27 -5.55 -7.34
CA ILE A 139 -16.11 -4.36 -7.57
C ILE A 139 -15.26 -3.11 -7.78
N HIS A 140 -14.18 -2.92 -7.02
CA HIS A 140 -13.28 -1.78 -7.18
C HIS A 140 -12.62 -1.75 -8.56
N ARG A 141 -12.19 -2.92 -9.07
CA ARG A 141 -11.46 -3.03 -10.33
C ARG A 141 -12.38 -2.98 -11.55
N GLU A 142 -13.45 -3.78 -11.52
CA GLU A 142 -14.36 -3.93 -12.66
C GLU A 142 -15.39 -2.80 -12.69
N GLY A 143 -15.61 -2.14 -11.55
CA GLY A 143 -16.71 -1.24 -11.37
C GLY A 143 -18.04 -2.00 -11.42
N ARG A 144 -19.12 -1.24 -11.35
CA ARG A 144 -20.45 -1.71 -11.69
C ARG A 144 -20.91 -0.94 -12.91
N GLU A 145 -21.50 -1.61 -13.89
CA GLU A 145 -22.07 -0.93 -15.06
C GLU A 145 -23.07 0.17 -14.63
N GLY A 146 -23.01 1.33 -15.26
CA GLY A 146 -23.91 2.47 -15.02
C GLY A 146 -23.35 3.58 -14.14
N LYS A 147 -24.20 4.19 -13.28
CA LYS A 147 -23.80 5.31 -12.40
C LYS A 147 -23.00 4.81 -11.20
N SER A 148 -21.91 5.52 -10.88
CA SER A 148 -21.12 5.31 -9.66
C SER A 148 -21.97 5.58 -8.41
N ILE A 149 -22.43 4.51 -7.78
CA ILE A 149 -23.01 4.52 -6.44
C ILE A 149 -22.00 3.82 -5.52
N GLY A 150 -21.66 4.45 -4.40
CA GLY A 150 -20.80 3.81 -3.40
C GLY A 150 -21.42 2.50 -2.92
N THR A 151 -20.60 1.53 -2.51
CA THR A 151 -21.05 0.24 -1.98
C THR A 151 -20.74 0.16 -0.49
N LEU A 152 -21.76 -0.16 0.32
CA LEU A 152 -21.63 -0.40 1.75
C LEU A 152 -21.65 -1.91 2.01
N PHE A 153 -20.66 -2.39 2.77
CA PHE A 153 -20.66 -3.75 3.31
C PHE A 153 -20.89 -3.68 4.82
N VAL A 154 -21.81 -4.51 5.31
CA VAL A 154 -22.12 -4.63 6.73
C VAL A 154 -21.77 -6.03 7.17
N VAL A 155 -20.89 -6.15 8.17
CA VAL A 155 -20.44 -7.42 8.74
C VAL A 155 -20.81 -7.46 10.21
N GLY A 156 -21.53 -8.49 10.62
CA GLY A 156 -21.99 -8.66 12.00
C GLY A 156 -22.89 -9.88 12.13
N ASP A 157 -23.53 -9.99 13.29
CA ASP A 157 -24.55 -10.99 13.53
C ASP A 157 -25.73 -10.83 12.55
N VAL A 158 -26.13 -11.93 11.91
CA VAL A 158 -27.11 -11.91 10.82
C VAL A 158 -28.47 -11.40 11.30
N GLU A 159 -28.93 -11.84 12.47
CA GLU A 159 -30.26 -11.47 12.97
C GLU A 159 -30.30 -9.99 13.35
N SER A 160 -29.26 -9.53 14.04
CA SER A 160 -29.08 -8.14 14.41
C SER A 160 -29.02 -7.23 13.17
N VAL A 161 -28.20 -7.57 12.18
CA VAL A 161 -28.09 -6.79 10.94
C VAL A 161 -29.42 -6.75 10.21
N LEU A 162 -30.09 -7.90 10.06
CA LEU A 162 -31.38 -7.97 9.37
C LEU A 162 -32.45 -7.12 10.05
N SER A 163 -32.43 -6.99 11.39
CA SER A 163 -33.37 -6.15 12.14
C SER A 163 -33.27 -4.64 11.82
N TYR A 164 -32.11 -4.18 11.36
CA TYR A 164 -31.86 -2.78 10.97
C TYR A 164 -31.91 -2.55 9.46
N THR A 165 -32.15 -3.58 8.66
CA THR A 165 -32.10 -3.50 7.19
C THR A 165 -33.46 -3.78 6.55
N GLN A 166 -33.75 -3.10 5.45
CA GLN A 166 -34.91 -3.36 4.62
C GLN A 166 -34.46 -3.79 3.22
N GLN A 167 -34.93 -4.95 2.76
CA GLN A 167 -34.63 -5.47 1.43
C GLN A 167 -35.37 -4.65 0.36
N LEU A 168 -34.62 -4.04 -0.57
CA LEU A 168 -35.17 -3.17 -1.62
C LEU A 168 -35.48 -3.91 -2.94
N ILE A 169 -34.78 -5.01 -3.20
CA ILE A 169 -34.90 -5.82 -4.42
C ILE A 169 -35.07 -7.29 -4.05
N ILE A 170 -35.42 -8.15 -5.01
CA ILE A 170 -35.50 -9.60 -4.77
C ILE A 170 -34.11 -10.11 -4.35
N ASN A 171 -34.04 -10.80 -3.21
CA ASN A 171 -32.82 -11.45 -2.74
C ASN A 171 -32.59 -12.74 -3.54
N PRO A 172 -31.53 -12.82 -4.37
CA PRO A 172 -31.27 -14.00 -5.22
C PRO A 172 -30.91 -15.26 -4.41
N TYR A 173 -30.53 -15.11 -3.15
CA TYR A 173 -30.18 -16.22 -2.25
C TYR A 173 -31.36 -16.70 -1.39
N GLN A 174 -32.55 -16.11 -1.56
CA GLN A 174 -33.73 -16.51 -0.80
C GLN A 174 -34.11 -17.96 -1.09
N GLY A 175 -34.35 -18.76 -0.05
CA GLY A 175 -34.69 -20.19 -0.16
C GLY A 175 -33.49 -21.12 -0.35
N GLN A 176 -32.28 -20.59 -0.49
CA GLN A 176 -31.07 -21.41 -0.55
C GLN A 176 -30.69 -21.95 0.84
N PRO A 177 -30.16 -23.19 0.92
CA PRO A 177 -29.63 -23.73 2.17
C PRO A 177 -28.46 -22.88 2.66
N GLU A 178 -28.28 -22.81 3.98
CA GLU A 178 -27.33 -21.88 4.62
C GLU A 178 -25.88 -22.02 4.13
N ASN A 179 -25.44 -23.26 3.87
CA ASN A 179 -24.11 -23.51 3.32
C ASN A 179 -23.87 -22.85 1.96
N LEU A 180 -24.90 -22.74 1.12
CA LEU A 180 -24.83 -22.08 -0.19
C LEU A 180 -24.92 -20.56 -0.10
N ARG A 181 -25.33 -20.02 1.04
CA ARG A 181 -25.44 -18.56 1.30
C ARG A 181 -24.19 -17.97 1.93
N LYS A 182 -23.18 -18.79 2.25
CA LYS A 182 -21.92 -18.31 2.84
C LYS A 182 -21.12 -17.53 1.81
N ILE A 183 -20.59 -16.38 2.21
CA ILE A 183 -19.69 -15.55 1.38
C ILE A 183 -18.43 -16.30 0.94
N GLN A 184 -18.03 -17.34 1.69
CA GLN A 184 -16.89 -18.20 1.42
C GLN A 184 -17.16 -19.25 0.33
N ASN A 185 -18.41 -19.36 -0.15
CA ASN A 185 -18.81 -20.26 -1.21
C ASN A 185 -18.91 -19.47 -2.53
N PRO A 186 -17.86 -19.46 -3.37
CA PRO A 186 -17.82 -18.70 -4.62
C PRO A 186 -18.78 -19.22 -5.69
#